data_AF-A0A432JFD8-F1
#
_entry.id   AF-A0A432JFD8-F1
#
_cell.length_a   1.000
_cell.length_b   1.000
_cell.length_c   1.000
_cell.angle_alpha   90.00
_cell.angle_beta   90.00
_cell.angle_gamma   90.00
#
_symmetry.space_group_name_H-M   'P 1'
#
loop_
_entity.id
_entity.type
_entity.pdbx_description
1 polymer ?
#
loop_
_entity_poly.entity_id
_entity_poly.type
_entity_poly.pdbx_seq_one_letter_code
_entity_poly.pdbx_strand_id
1 'polypeptide(L)' 'MIKVSVLYPNEEGKKFDHGYWTTTHLELVQSLLGPMGLVNGEMEKGVSGTDPNAPAPFVAVAHL' A
#
# COMPACT_ATOMS: atom_id res chain seq x y z
N MET A 1 13.01 -15.97 -2.64
CA MET A 1 11.71 -15.30 -2.53
C MET A 1 11.96 -13.81 -2.65
N ILE A 2 11.23 -13.10 -3.48
CA ILE A 2 11.36 -11.64 -3.66
C ILE A 2 10.21 -10.96 -2.92
N LYS A 3 10.44 -9.72 -2.47
CA LYS A 3 9.40 -8.86 -1.90
C LYS A 3 9.44 -7.53 -2.64
N VAL A 4 8.34 -7.15 -3.28
CA VAL A 4 8.23 -5.87 -3.98
C VAL A 4 7.51 -4.89 -3.06
N SER A 5 8.16 -3.78 -2.73
CA SER A 5 7.58 -2.73 -1.89
C SER A 5 7.13 -1.55 -2.74
N VAL A 6 5.89 -1.12 -2.54
CA VAL A 6 5.30 0.06 -3.19
C VAL A 6 4.99 1.09 -2.11
N LEU A 7 5.65 2.24 -2.18
CA LEU A 7 5.53 3.29 -1.19
C LEU A 7 4.78 4.47 -1.80
N TYR A 8 3.70 4.93 -1.16
CA TYR A 8 2.88 6.04 -1.62
C TYR A 8 3.18 7.28 -0.76
N PRO A 9 3.99 8.26 -1.25
CA PRO A 9 4.35 9.44 -0.46
C PRO A 9 3.12 10.24 -0.04
N ASN A 10 3.14 10.70 1.21
CA ASN A 10 2.11 11.56 1.76
C ASN A 10 2.39 13.02 1.35
N GLU A 11 1.75 13.46 0.26
CA GLU A 11 1.87 14.80 -0.28
C GLU A 11 0.55 15.56 -0.13
N GLU A 12 0.65 16.88 0.02
CA GLU A 12 -0.53 17.74 0.17
C GLU A 12 -1.49 17.61 -1.02
N GLY A 13 -2.80 17.54 -0.73
CA GLY A 13 -3.85 17.43 -1.74
C GLY A 13 -4.00 16.05 -2.40
N LYS A 14 -3.14 15.07 -2.10
CA LYS A 14 -3.32 13.69 -2.59
C LYS A 14 -4.52 13.03 -1.91
N LYS A 15 -5.29 12.30 -2.70
CA LYS A 15 -6.36 11.42 -2.23
C LYS A 15 -5.87 9.98 -2.32
N PHE A 16 -6.00 9.25 -1.22
CA PHE A 16 -5.74 7.82 -1.18
C PHE A 16 -6.91 7.15 -0.49
N ASP A 17 -7.58 6.26 -1.20
CA ASP A 17 -8.71 5.49 -0.66
C ASP A 17 -8.21 4.10 -0.25
N HIS A 18 -8.04 3.90 1.05
CA HIS A 18 -7.59 2.62 1.61
C HIS A 18 -8.61 1.49 1.39
N GLY A 19 -9.91 1.79 1.31
CA GLY A 19 -10.95 0.79 1.07
C GLY A 19 -10.95 0.32 -0.37
N TYR A 20 -10.85 1.24 -1.33
CA TYR A 20 -10.62 0.90 -2.74
C TYR A 20 -9.35 0.06 -2.92
N TRP A 21 -8.28 0.42 -2.21
CA TRP A 21 -7.01 -0.29 -2.32
C TRP A 21 -7.14 -1.75 -1.88
N THR A 22 -7.74 -2.01 -0.71
CA THR A 22 -7.83 -3.37 -0.14
C THR A 22 -8.88 -4.25 -0.82
N THR A 23 -9.88 -3.65 -1.46
CA THR A 23 -10.98 -4.40 -2.11
C THR A 23 -10.80 -4.51 -3.60
N THR A 24 -10.63 -3.41 -4.33
CA THR A 24 -10.60 -3.43 -5.80
C THR A 24 -9.19 -3.56 -6.34
N HIS A 25 -8.26 -2.75 -5.81
CA HIS A 25 -6.89 -2.72 -6.34
C HIS A 25 -6.14 -4.01 -6.03
N LEU A 26 -6.20 -4.50 -4.79
CA LEU A 26 -5.54 -5.73 -4.39
C LEU A 26 -6.10 -6.96 -5.14
N GLU A 27 -7.41 -7.04 -5.36
CA GLU A 27 -8.03 -8.09 -6.18
C GLU A 27 -7.49 -8.08 -7.61
N LEU A 28 -7.36 -6.91 -8.23
CA LEU A 28 -6.78 -6.80 -9.58
C LEU A 28 -5.33 -7.28 -9.61
N VAL A 29 -4.51 -6.87 -8.63
CA VAL A 29 -3.11 -7.31 -8.52
C VAL A 29 -3.03 -8.83 -8.36
N GLN A 30 -3.86 -9.42 -7.49
CA GLN A 30 -3.91 -10.87 -7.31
C GLN A 30 -4.35 -11.61 -8.58
N SER A 31 -5.33 -11.07 -9.31
CA SER A 31 -5.81 -11.69 -10.56
C SER A 31 -4.73 -11.74 -11.64
N LEU A 32 -3.87 -10.71 -11.72
CA LEU A 32 -2.84 -10.59 -12.75
C LEU A 32 -1.54 -11.30 -12.35
N LEU A 33 -1.12 -11.18 -11.09
CA LEU A 33 0.18 -11.66 -10.62
C LEU A 33 0.10 -13.01 -9.89
N GLY A 34 -1.08 -13.41 -9.41
CA GLY A 34 -1.32 -14.74 -8.81
C GLY A 34 -0.85 -15.88 -9.70
N PRO A 35 -1.25 -15.94 -11.00
CA PRO A 35 -0.77 -16.95 -11.94
C PRO A 35 0.76 -16.92 -12.17
N MET A 36 1.40 -15.79 -11.91
CA MET A 36 2.84 -15.58 -12.06
C MET A 36 3.63 -15.92 -10.79
N GLY A 37 2.95 -16.35 -9.72
CA GLY A 37 3.58 -16.79 -8.47
C GLY A 37 3.54 -15.76 -7.34
N LEU A 38 2.61 -14.78 -7.37
CA LEU A 38 2.36 -13.93 -6.20
C LEU A 38 1.89 -14.80 -5.03
N VAL A 39 2.59 -14.68 -3.89
CA VAL A 39 2.32 -15.50 -2.69
C VAL A 39 1.45 -14.74 -1.68
N ASN A 40 1.67 -13.43 -1.53
CA ASN A 40 0.93 -12.60 -0.60
C ASN A 40 0.78 -11.17 -1.14
N GLY A 41 -0.18 -10.41 -0.62
CA GLY A 41 -0.29 -8.98 -0.88
C GLY A 41 -0.87 -8.28 0.35
N GLU A 42 -0.17 -7.27 0.85
CA GLU A 42 -0.51 -6.56 2.08
C GLU A 42 -0.31 -5.05 1.95
N MET A 43 -0.99 -4.27 2.80
CA MET A 43 -0.79 -2.83 2.91
C MET A 43 -0.93 -2.35 4.34
N GLU A 44 -0.04 -1.44 4.69
CA GLU A 44 -0.01 -0.71 5.94
C GLU A 44 -0.49 0.72 5.69
N LYS A 45 -1.48 1.17 6.47
CA LYS A 45 -1.96 2.55 6.44
C LYS A 45 -1.01 3.43 7.27
N GLY A 46 -0.55 4.53 6.68
CA GLY A 46 0.22 5.53 7.42
C GLY A 46 -0.58 6.15 8.56
N VAL A 47 0.00 6.18 9.76
CA VAL A 47 -0.61 6.76 10.97
C VAL A 47 0.08 8.07 11.35
N SER A 48 1.38 8.03 11.64
CA SER A 48 2.20 9.20 11.98
C SER A 48 3.66 8.97 11.56
N GLY A 49 4.48 10.03 11.63
CA GLY A 49 5.93 9.93 11.52
C GLY A 49 6.59 9.48 12.84
N THR A 50 7.89 9.73 12.97
CA THR A 50 8.63 9.52 14.24
C THR A 50 8.09 10.39 15.39
N ASP A 51 7.62 11.60 15.07
CA ASP A 51 6.79 12.40 15.96
C ASP A 51 5.32 11.97 15.77
N PRO A 52 4.61 11.54 16.82
CA PRO A 52 3.19 11.17 16.75
C PRO A 52 2.27 12.28 16.23
N ASN A 53 2.70 13.55 16.32
CA ASN A 53 1.96 14.70 15.81
C ASN A 53 2.30 15.04 14.35
N ALA A 54 3.38 14.46 13.81
CA ALA A 54 3.76 14.64 12.42
C ALA A 54 3.01 13.64 11.51
N PRO A 55 2.62 14.05 10.29
CA PRO A 55 2.01 13.12 9.34
C PRO A 55 2.96 11.99 8.99
N ALA A 56 2.41 10.81 8.69
CA ALA A 56 3.20 9.69 8.16
C ALA A 56 3.87 10.11 6.84
N PRO A 57 5.15 9.75 6.58
CA PRO A 57 5.83 10.08 5.33
C PRO A 57 5.21 9.40 4.11
N PHE A 58 4.52 8.28 4.33
CA PHE A 58 3.76 7.55 3.32
C PHE A 58 2.32 7.38 3.78
N VAL A 59 1.35 7.64 2.90
CA VAL A 59 -0.09 7.45 3.20
C VAL A 59 -0.47 5.96 3.20
N ALA A 60 0.28 5.16 2.45
CA ALA A 60 0.23 3.71 2.46
C ALA A 60 1.59 3.14 2.04
N VAL A 61 1.92 1.97 2.57
CA VAL A 61 3.02 1.13 2.09
C VAL A 61 2.47 -0.25 1.81
N ALA A 62 2.71 -0.78 0.62
CA ALA A 62 2.22 -2.09 0.22
C ALA A 62 3.36 -3.03 -0.13
N HIS A 63 3.11 -4.32 0.04
CA HIS A 63 4.05 -5.37 -0.29
C HIS A 63 3.41 -6.53 -1.02
N LEU A 64 4.17 -7.11 -1.95
CA LEU A 64 3.84 -8.25 -2.80
C LEU A 64 4.94 -9.30 -2.75
#